data_AF-A0A543K391-F1
#
_entry.id   AF-A0A543K391-F1
#
_cell.length_a   1.000
_cell.length_b   1.000
_cell.length_c   1.000
_cell.angle_alpha   90.00
_cell.angle_beta   90.00
_cell.angle_gamma   90.00
#
_symmetry.space_group_name_H-M   'P 1'
#
loop_
_entity.id
_entity.type
_entity.pdbx_description
1 polymer ?
#
loop_
_entity_poly.entity_id
_entity_poly.type
_entity_poly.pdbx_seq_one_letter_code
_entity_poly.pdbx_strand_id
1 'polypeptide(L)'
;MRRSSYQQIIDWKQRRGEHPRLGMELVAQIDALHADVNPISSFASPFVEFVPIRLVTTLEVFVRGVIAELVNGGQQYFERGERLAKGSKIDLTFAAHVDRRELTIGDFVAHAVSLNSIEAVVSSLDTLLDNFATKMTMAHPRWLEEQADWPLPPIVEDYDVMMASLSRLFEVRHVLTHELPSSPVFDPAEAFQLTAAARAFIEATDWVVVEALHDAIPRTQLSMNISADDRLRGDEARLTELLNEVAALEGIDRDALRALQTVWEKWSDEQANLVAAQVEGGSMYPMVWALEKDALIRERIDQLVRIKTDWMVV
;
A
#
# COMPACT_ATOMS: atom_id res chain seq x y z
N MET A 1 12.14 -2.81 -30.42
CA MET A 1 10.70 -2.90 -30.08
C MET A 1 10.44 -1.99 -28.88
N ARG A 2 9.54 -1.01 -29.00
CA ARG A 2 9.11 -0.16 -27.87
C ARG A 2 8.30 -1.06 -26.93
N ARG A 3 8.70 -1.21 -25.67
CA ARG A 3 7.95 -2.02 -24.69
C ARG A 3 6.55 -1.43 -24.53
N SER A 4 5.52 -2.28 -24.40
CA SER A 4 4.19 -1.80 -24.02
C SER A 4 4.25 -1.17 -22.63
N SER A 5 3.36 -0.23 -22.34
CA SER A 5 3.28 0.40 -21.02
C SER A 5 3.15 -0.63 -19.90
N TYR A 6 2.40 -1.72 -20.13
CA TYR A 6 2.19 -2.80 -19.15
C TYR A 6 3.47 -3.59 -18.85
N GLN A 7 4.29 -3.89 -19.87
CA GLN A 7 5.55 -4.59 -19.66
C GLN A 7 6.52 -3.75 -18.80
N GLN A 8 6.48 -2.42 -18.93
CA GLN A 8 7.29 -1.54 -18.08
C GLN A 8 6.85 -1.60 -16.61
N ILE A 9 5.55 -1.66 -16.35
CA ILE A 9 5.00 -1.79 -14.99
C ILE A 9 5.42 -3.14 -14.38
N ILE A 10 5.28 -4.24 -15.13
CA ILE A 10 5.69 -5.57 -14.68
C ILE A 10 7.19 -5.60 -14.37
N ASP A 11 8.02 -5.07 -15.27
CA ASP A 11 9.46 -5.01 -15.08
C ASP A 11 9.83 -4.13 -13.85
N TRP A 12 9.07 -3.07 -13.56
CA TRP A 12 9.26 -2.25 -12.37
C TRP A 12 8.90 -3.02 -11.10
N LYS A 13 7.77 -3.74 -11.08
CA LYS A 13 7.38 -4.58 -9.94
C LYS A 13 8.42 -5.66 -9.66
N GLN A 14 8.92 -6.33 -10.69
CA GLN A 14 9.97 -7.34 -10.54
C GLN A 14 11.26 -6.78 -9.95
N ARG A 15 11.68 -5.57 -10.35
CA ARG A 15 12.87 -4.90 -9.77
C ARG A 15 12.65 -4.46 -8.33
N ARG A 16 11.42 -4.09 -7.97
CA ARG A 16 11.06 -3.55 -6.65
C ARG A 16 10.80 -4.66 -5.63
N GLY A 17 10.43 -5.87 -6.06
CA GLY A 17 9.96 -6.94 -5.19
C GLY A 17 8.48 -6.78 -4.83
N GLU A 18 7.93 -7.73 -4.06
CA GLU A 18 6.49 -7.82 -3.77
C GLU A 18 5.98 -6.80 -2.73
N HIS A 19 6.83 -5.90 -2.21
CA HIS A 19 6.45 -4.98 -1.14
C HIS A 19 5.54 -3.83 -1.65
N PRO A 20 4.24 -3.83 -1.26
CA PRO A 20 3.29 -2.81 -1.74
C PRO A 20 3.60 -1.44 -1.13
N ARG A 21 4.11 -1.43 0.11
CA ARG A 21 4.26 -0.24 0.94
C ARG A 21 5.73 -0.01 1.28
N LEU A 22 6.30 1.06 0.72
CA LEU A 22 7.68 1.47 0.98
C LEU A 22 7.75 2.69 1.91
N GLY A 23 6.65 3.14 2.55
CA GLY A 23 6.60 4.40 3.31
C GLY A 23 7.79 4.59 4.25
N MET A 24 7.98 3.67 5.19
CA MET A 24 9.13 3.70 6.12
C MET A 24 10.50 3.56 5.42
N GLU A 25 10.62 2.74 4.39
CA GLU A 25 11.87 2.57 3.64
C GLU A 25 12.25 3.82 2.81
N LEU A 26 11.24 4.51 2.25
CA LEU A 26 11.43 5.75 1.50
C LEU A 26 11.70 6.92 2.43
N VAL A 27 11.09 6.97 3.61
CA VAL A 27 11.47 7.93 4.66
C VAL A 27 12.94 7.74 5.01
N ALA A 28 13.42 6.51 5.21
CA ALA A 28 14.83 6.26 5.48
C ALA A 28 15.76 6.69 4.31
N GLN A 29 15.33 6.50 3.06
CA GLN A 29 16.09 7.00 1.89
C GLN A 29 16.12 8.54 1.83
N ILE A 30 15.02 9.19 2.18
CA ILE A 30 14.94 10.65 2.25
C ILE A 30 15.79 11.16 3.41
N ASP A 31 15.82 10.48 4.55
CA ASP A 31 16.66 10.82 5.69
C ASP A 31 18.15 10.70 5.33
N ALA A 32 18.54 9.66 4.58
CA ALA A 32 19.89 9.54 4.06
C ALA A 32 20.22 10.71 3.11
N LEU A 33 19.30 11.04 2.19
CA LEU A 33 19.47 12.18 1.29
C LEU A 33 19.55 13.51 2.07
N HIS A 34 18.74 13.66 3.11
CA HIS A 34 18.70 14.83 3.98
C HIS A 34 20.01 15.02 4.75
N ALA A 35 20.58 13.93 5.27
CA ALA A 35 21.87 13.95 5.93
C ALA A 35 23.01 14.35 4.96
N ASP A 36 22.94 13.91 3.71
CA ASP A 36 23.93 14.21 2.67
C ASP A 36 23.79 15.61 2.07
N VAL A 37 22.61 16.24 2.15
CA VAL A 37 22.37 17.60 1.63
C VAL A 37 23.31 18.62 2.27
N ASN A 38 23.57 18.55 3.59
CA ASN A 38 24.45 19.51 4.28
C ASN A 38 25.91 19.45 3.75
N PRO A 39 26.56 18.27 3.66
CA PRO A 39 27.85 18.14 2.99
C PRO A 39 27.84 18.62 1.53
N ILE A 40 26.77 18.35 0.76
CA ILE A 40 26.71 18.66 -0.67
C ILE A 40 26.47 20.17 -0.92
N SER A 41 25.59 20.80 -0.15
CA SER A 41 25.25 22.22 -0.26
C SER A 41 26.43 23.12 0.12
N SER A 42 27.28 22.66 1.04
CA SER A 42 28.51 23.34 1.48
C SER A 42 29.50 23.64 0.35
N PHE A 43 29.43 22.91 -0.77
CA PHE A 43 30.40 23.02 -1.87
C PHE A 43 29.84 23.60 -3.17
N ALA A 44 28.63 24.20 -3.17
CA ALA A 44 27.98 24.70 -4.40
C ALA A 44 28.09 23.69 -5.56
N SER A 45 27.87 22.41 -5.21
CA SER A 45 28.11 21.31 -6.10
C SER A 45 26.98 21.19 -7.12
N PRO A 46 27.26 21.03 -8.43
CA PRO A 46 26.24 20.69 -9.43
C PRO A 46 25.39 19.47 -9.04
N PHE A 47 25.89 18.64 -8.12
CA PHE A 47 25.16 17.47 -7.63
C PHE A 47 23.92 17.83 -6.79
N VAL A 48 23.84 19.05 -6.22
CA VAL A 48 22.66 19.48 -5.44
C VAL A 48 21.40 19.57 -6.31
N GLU A 49 21.56 19.82 -7.61
CA GLU A 49 20.45 19.88 -8.57
C GLU A 49 19.76 18.51 -8.78
N PHE A 50 20.43 17.40 -8.45
CA PHE A 50 19.78 16.09 -8.49
C PHE A 50 18.86 15.84 -7.30
N VAL A 51 18.97 16.61 -6.21
CA VAL A 51 18.15 16.42 -5.00
C VAL A 51 16.66 16.64 -5.33
N PRO A 52 16.23 17.79 -5.92
CA PRO A 52 14.84 17.97 -6.34
C PRO A 52 14.33 16.88 -7.29
N ILE A 53 15.16 16.48 -8.26
CA ILE A 53 14.80 15.45 -9.25
C ILE A 53 14.54 14.10 -8.55
N ARG A 54 15.42 13.72 -7.62
CA ARG A 54 15.28 12.48 -6.85
C ARG A 54 14.07 12.52 -5.93
N LEU A 55 13.83 13.62 -5.23
CA LEU A 55 12.69 13.78 -4.33
C LEU A 55 11.35 13.67 -5.07
N VAL A 56 11.18 14.37 -6.20
CA VAL A 56 9.96 14.24 -7.02
C VAL A 56 9.79 12.81 -7.52
N THR A 57 10.87 12.16 -7.97
CA THR A 57 10.81 10.75 -8.40
C THR A 57 10.37 9.83 -7.26
N THR A 58 10.89 10.05 -6.05
CA THR A 58 10.52 9.29 -4.85
C THR A 58 9.05 9.49 -4.49
N LEU A 59 8.57 10.74 -4.47
CA LEU A 59 7.15 11.07 -4.24
C LEU A 59 6.26 10.40 -5.27
N GLU A 60 6.64 10.47 -6.55
CA GLU A 60 5.91 9.87 -7.66
C GLU A 60 5.79 8.34 -7.53
N VAL A 61 6.86 7.66 -7.11
CA VAL A 61 6.84 6.20 -6.88
C VAL A 61 6.02 5.85 -5.64
N PHE A 62 6.17 6.63 -4.57
CA PHE A 62 5.42 6.46 -3.33
C PHE A 62 3.91 6.60 -3.57
N VAL A 63 3.47 7.71 -4.17
CA VAL A 63 2.05 8.00 -4.41
C VAL A 63 1.41 6.97 -5.33
N ARG A 64 2.14 6.45 -6.33
CA ARG A 64 1.64 5.33 -7.14
C ARG A 64 1.44 4.05 -6.32
N GLY A 65 2.36 3.77 -5.40
CA GLY A 65 2.21 2.68 -4.43
C GLY A 65 0.95 2.87 -3.57
N VAL A 66 0.77 4.06 -3.01
CA VAL A 66 -0.40 4.42 -2.19
C VAL A 66 -1.71 4.27 -2.97
N ILE A 67 -1.79 4.79 -4.19
CA ILE A 67 -2.99 4.67 -5.04
C ILE A 67 -3.30 3.19 -5.30
N ALA A 68 -2.28 2.40 -5.66
CA ALA A 68 -2.46 0.98 -5.92
C ALA A 68 -2.92 0.23 -4.66
N GLU A 69 -2.30 0.49 -3.50
CA GLU A 69 -2.64 -0.12 -2.22
C GLU A 69 -4.09 0.20 -1.81
N LEU A 70 -4.49 1.47 -1.86
CA LEU A 70 -5.85 1.90 -1.54
C LEU A 70 -6.88 1.21 -2.43
N VAL A 71 -6.69 1.26 -3.76
CA VAL A 71 -7.63 0.68 -4.74
C VAL A 71 -7.75 -0.85 -4.57
N ASN A 72 -6.66 -1.54 -4.23
CA ASN A 72 -6.69 -2.98 -3.99
C ASN A 72 -7.19 -3.34 -2.58
N GLY A 73 -7.11 -2.42 -1.63
CA GLY A 73 -7.31 -2.66 -0.21
C GLY A 73 -8.77 -2.58 0.27
N GLY A 74 -9.68 -1.98 -0.50
CA GLY A 74 -11.09 -1.92 -0.11
C GLY A 74 -12.05 -1.51 -1.22
N GLN A 75 -13.25 -2.09 -1.21
CA GLN A 75 -14.30 -1.85 -2.22
C GLN A 75 -14.63 -0.35 -2.40
N GLN A 76 -14.71 0.40 -1.29
CA GLN A 76 -14.98 1.84 -1.33
C GLN A 76 -13.89 2.64 -2.07
N TYR A 77 -12.63 2.20 -1.99
CA TYR A 77 -11.50 2.84 -2.66
C TYR A 77 -11.40 2.38 -4.12
N PHE A 78 -11.77 1.14 -4.41
CA PHE A 78 -11.92 0.66 -5.77
C PHE A 78 -12.94 1.51 -6.56
N GLU A 79 -14.14 1.71 -6.00
CA GLU A 79 -15.20 2.52 -6.61
C GLU A 79 -14.78 3.99 -6.82
N ARG A 80 -13.99 4.54 -5.89
CA ARG A 80 -13.41 5.88 -6.05
C ARG A 80 -12.30 5.91 -7.11
N GLY A 81 -11.47 4.87 -7.17
CA GLY A 81 -10.40 4.70 -8.14
C GLY A 81 -10.89 4.67 -9.58
N GLU A 82 -12.12 4.19 -9.82
CA GLU A 82 -12.76 4.27 -11.14
C GLU A 82 -12.81 5.72 -11.68
N ARG A 83 -13.03 6.70 -10.79
CA ARG A 83 -13.08 8.12 -11.16
C ARG A 83 -11.73 8.63 -11.65
N LEU A 84 -10.64 8.10 -11.09
CA LEU A 84 -9.27 8.45 -11.47
C LEU A 84 -8.86 7.83 -12.81
N ALA A 85 -9.38 6.65 -13.14
CA ALA A 85 -9.09 5.96 -14.39
C ALA A 85 -10.14 6.22 -15.49
N LYS A 86 -11.03 7.20 -15.30
CA LYS A 86 -12.14 7.47 -16.23
C LYS A 86 -11.63 7.81 -17.62
N GLY A 87 -12.02 7.00 -18.61
CA GLY A 87 -11.61 7.16 -20.02
C GLY A 87 -10.35 6.37 -20.41
N SER A 88 -9.68 5.72 -19.46
CA SER A 88 -8.61 4.78 -19.74
C SER A 88 -9.18 3.50 -20.35
N LYS A 89 -8.58 3.02 -21.43
CA LYS A 89 -9.00 1.77 -22.09
C LYS A 89 -8.30 0.58 -21.45
N ILE A 90 -9.10 -0.42 -21.09
CA ILE A 90 -8.63 -1.75 -20.70
C ILE A 90 -8.58 -2.59 -21.98
N ASP A 91 -7.39 -3.05 -22.36
CA ASP A 91 -7.23 -3.99 -23.47
C ASP A 91 -7.06 -5.44 -22.98
N LEU A 92 -7.15 -6.39 -23.93
CA LEU A 92 -7.01 -7.82 -23.63
C LEU A 92 -5.62 -8.16 -23.07
N THR A 93 -4.58 -7.39 -23.40
CA THR A 93 -3.24 -7.60 -22.89
C THR A 93 -3.17 -7.31 -21.39
N PHE A 94 -3.74 -6.19 -20.96
CA PHE A 94 -3.86 -5.88 -19.54
C PHE A 94 -4.72 -6.92 -18.82
N ALA A 95 -5.88 -7.29 -19.37
CA ALA A 95 -6.76 -8.30 -18.76
C ALA A 95 -6.03 -9.65 -18.56
N ALA A 96 -5.20 -10.08 -19.52
CA ALA A 96 -4.41 -11.29 -19.40
C ALA A 96 -3.34 -11.20 -18.29
N HIS A 97 -2.72 -10.03 -18.09
CA HIS A 97 -1.76 -9.83 -17.00
C HIS A 97 -2.43 -9.78 -15.61
N VAL A 98 -3.66 -9.27 -15.53
CA VAL A 98 -4.46 -9.34 -14.31
C VAL A 98 -4.86 -10.78 -13.98
N ASP A 99 -5.33 -11.53 -14.97
CA ASP A 99 -5.69 -12.96 -14.81
C ASP A 99 -4.50 -13.79 -14.32
N ARG A 100 -3.29 -13.51 -14.83
CA ARG A 100 -2.04 -14.12 -14.40
C ARG A 100 -1.49 -13.60 -13.06
N ARG A 101 -2.19 -12.65 -12.41
CA ARG A 101 -1.76 -11.98 -11.17
C ARG A 101 -0.42 -11.24 -11.29
N GLU A 102 -0.02 -10.86 -12.51
CA GLU A 102 1.20 -10.08 -12.76
C GLU A 102 0.95 -8.58 -12.56
N LEU A 103 -0.30 -8.14 -12.75
CA LEU A 103 -0.78 -6.78 -12.51
C LEU A 103 -2.06 -6.80 -11.67
N THR A 104 -2.31 -5.71 -10.94
CA THR A 104 -3.57 -5.47 -10.25
C THR A 104 -4.33 -4.30 -10.87
N ILE A 105 -5.61 -4.16 -10.52
CA ILE A 105 -6.37 -2.96 -10.92
C ILE A 105 -5.78 -1.70 -10.29
N GLY A 106 -5.29 -1.79 -9.05
CA GLY A 106 -4.56 -0.69 -8.42
C GLY A 106 -3.35 -0.23 -9.22
N ASP A 107 -2.56 -1.15 -9.80
CA ASP A 107 -1.43 -0.79 -10.66
C ASP A 107 -1.91 0.02 -11.88
N PHE A 108 -3.02 -0.39 -12.50
CA PHE A 108 -3.58 0.32 -13.64
C PHE A 108 -4.03 1.73 -13.27
N VAL A 109 -4.78 1.88 -12.18
CA VAL A 109 -5.25 3.19 -11.72
C VAL A 109 -4.06 4.09 -11.38
N ALA A 110 -3.07 3.58 -10.64
CA ALA A 110 -1.87 4.34 -10.26
C ALA A 110 -1.08 4.85 -11.49
N HIS A 111 -1.07 4.10 -12.59
CA HIS A 111 -0.40 4.49 -13.83
C HIS A 111 -1.28 5.29 -14.81
N ALA A 112 -2.59 5.38 -14.57
CA ALA A 112 -3.50 6.22 -15.35
C ALA A 112 -3.49 7.68 -14.89
N VAL A 113 -3.05 7.95 -13.66
CA VAL A 113 -3.09 9.27 -13.03
C VAL A 113 -1.84 10.11 -13.37
N SER A 114 -2.05 11.41 -13.61
CA SER A 114 -0.96 12.38 -13.73
C SER A 114 -0.49 12.85 -12.36
N LEU A 115 0.80 12.72 -12.08
CA LEU A 115 1.44 13.13 -10.82
C LEU A 115 2.53 14.18 -11.06
N ASN A 116 2.25 15.13 -11.95
CA ASN A 116 3.21 16.13 -12.44
C ASN A 116 3.24 17.43 -11.62
N SER A 117 2.34 17.59 -10.65
CA SER A 117 2.34 18.69 -9.69
C SER A 117 1.82 18.20 -8.34
N ILE A 118 2.08 18.94 -7.27
CA ILE A 118 1.58 18.58 -5.94
C ILE A 118 0.04 18.69 -5.86
N GLU A 119 -0.55 19.64 -6.58
CA GLU A 119 -2.02 19.81 -6.63
C GLU A 119 -2.68 18.61 -7.30
N ALA A 120 -2.06 18.07 -8.37
CA ALA A 120 -2.53 16.85 -9.03
C ALA A 120 -2.41 15.62 -8.11
N VAL A 121 -1.31 15.52 -7.35
CA VAL A 121 -1.12 14.48 -6.33
C VAL A 121 -2.21 14.55 -5.27
N VAL A 122 -2.42 15.73 -4.64
CA VAL A 122 -3.42 15.91 -3.59
C VAL A 122 -4.83 15.66 -4.12
N SER A 123 -5.16 16.17 -5.30
CA SER A 123 -6.48 15.92 -5.92
C SER A 123 -6.75 14.43 -6.15
N SER A 124 -5.72 13.67 -6.53
CA SER A 124 -5.83 12.22 -6.72
C SER A 124 -6.05 11.49 -5.39
N LEU A 125 -5.30 11.87 -4.35
CA LEU A 125 -5.45 11.30 -3.01
C LEU A 125 -6.79 11.69 -2.37
N ASP A 126 -7.25 12.92 -2.53
CA ASP A 126 -8.54 13.40 -2.01
C ASP A 126 -9.74 12.71 -2.70
N THR A 127 -9.56 12.28 -3.96
CA THR A 127 -10.57 11.45 -4.64
C THR A 127 -10.71 10.08 -3.98
N LEU A 128 -9.61 9.49 -3.51
CA LEU A 128 -9.61 8.17 -2.86
C LEU A 128 -9.97 8.27 -1.37
N LEU A 129 -9.42 9.27 -0.69
CA LEU A 129 -9.51 9.50 0.74
C LEU A 129 -10.26 10.80 0.99
N ASP A 130 -11.49 10.73 1.50
CA ASP A 130 -12.27 11.95 1.75
C ASP A 130 -11.54 12.85 2.75
N ASN A 131 -11.51 14.15 2.45
CA ASN A 131 -10.89 15.19 3.27
C ASN A 131 -9.40 14.92 3.54
N PHE A 132 -8.66 14.47 2.51
CA PHE A 132 -7.26 14.08 2.64
C PHE A 132 -6.41 15.21 3.26
N ALA A 133 -6.59 16.45 2.80
CA ALA A 133 -5.89 17.62 3.32
C ALA A 133 -6.12 17.80 4.84
N THR A 134 -7.36 17.66 5.31
CA THR A 134 -7.68 17.74 6.74
C THR A 134 -7.09 16.56 7.52
N LYS A 135 -7.04 15.36 6.93
CA LYS A 135 -6.39 14.22 7.58
C LYS A 135 -4.88 14.43 7.74
N MET A 136 -4.24 15.07 6.76
CA MET A 136 -2.80 15.37 6.83
C MET A 136 -2.45 16.29 8.01
N THR A 137 -3.29 17.26 8.35
CA THR A 137 -3.04 18.17 9.50
C THR A 137 -3.16 17.47 10.86
N MET A 138 -3.79 16.30 10.91
CA MET A 138 -4.00 15.51 12.12
C MET A 138 -3.21 14.20 12.10
N ALA A 139 -2.45 13.95 11.03
CA ALA A 139 -1.77 12.68 10.83
C ALA A 139 -0.72 12.47 11.92
N HIS A 140 -0.80 11.34 12.60
CA HIS A 140 0.15 10.92 13.61
C HIS A 140 0.34 9.40 13.55
N PRO A 141 1.42 8.84 14.15
CA PRO A 141 1.59 7.40 14.22
C PRO A 141 0.40 6.70 14.88
N ARG A 142 -0.08 5.62 14.25
CA ARG A 142 -1.25 4.83 14.68
C ARG A 142 -0.83 3.47 15.22
N TRP A 143 0.10 3.47 16.18
CA TRP A 143 0.52 2.24 16.86
C TRP A 143 -0.53 1.79 17.87
N LEU A 144 -0.92 0.51 17.82
CA LEU A 144 -1.92 -0.07 18.73
C LEU A 144 -1.56 0.12 20.20
N GLU A 145 -0.27 0.02 20.52
CA GLU A 145 0.25 0.17 21.88
C GLU A 145 0.11 1.58 22.46
N GLU A 146 -0.04 2.60 21.62
CA GLU A 146 -0.12 4.01 22.01
C GLU A 146 -1.55 4.55 21.94
N GLN A 147 -2.54 3.68 21.68
CA GLN A 147 -3.94 4.08 21.47
C GLN A 147 -4.55 4.85 22.65
N ALA A 148 -4.09 4.57 23.87
CA ALA A 148 -4.54 5.27 25.08
C ALA A 148 -4.12 6.75 25.12
N ASP A 149 -3.07 7.12 24.39
CA ASP A 149 -2.45 8.46 24.40
C ASP A 149 -2.85 9.31 23.18
N TRP A 150 -3.81 8.85 22.37
CA TRP A 150 -4.21 9.52 21.15
C TRP A 150 -5.08 10.78 21.38
N PRO A 151 -4.94 11.82 20.53
CA PRO A 151 -4.00 11.92 19.40
C PRO A 151 -2.59 12.33 19.85
N LEU A 152 -1.59 11.74 19.21
CA LEU A 152 -0.19 12.16 19.36
C LEU A 152 0.06 13.49 18.61
N PRO A 153 1.19 14.19 18.86
CA PRO A 153 1.57 15.35 18.05
C PRO A 153 1.55 15.03 16.55
N PRO A 154 1.03 15.93 15.71
CA PRO A 154 0.96 15.69 14.28
C PRO A 154 2.35 15.62 13.66
N ILE A 155 2.50 14.78 12.63
CA ILE A 155 3.72 14.66 11.83
C ILE A 155 3.97 15.94 11.02
N VAL A 156 2.89 16.55 10.53
CA VAL A 156 2.95 17.82 9.80
C VAL A 156 2.76 18.97 10.78
N GLU A 157 3.84 19.70 11.08
CA GLU A 157 3.80 20.86 11.98
C GLU A 157 3.01 22.03 11.37
N ASP A 158 3.31 22.37 10.11
CA ASP A 158 2.65 23.42 9.34
C ASP A 158 2.35 22.92 7.93
N TYR A 159 1.06 22.70 7.66
CA TYR A 159 0.58 22.15 6.39
C TYR A 159 0.81 23.11 5.22
N ASP A 160 0.58 24.41 5.41
CA ASP A 160 0.70 25.39 4.33
C ASP A 160 2.16 25.57 3.92
N VAL A 161 3.08 25.57 4.89
CA VAL A 161 4.54 25.62 4.63
C VAL A 161 5.02 24.34 3.92
N MET A 162 4.55 23.16 4.36
CA MET A 162 4.87 21.90 3.70
C MET A 162 4.39 21.92 2.24
N MET A 163 3.14 22.32 2.00
CA MET A 163 2.55 22.36 0.66
C MET A 163 3.23 23.38 -0.25
N ALA A 164 3.57 24.57 0.26
CA ALA A 164 4.34 25.56 -0.50
C ALA A 164 5.72 25.02 -0.90
N SER A 165 6.40 24.32 0.02
CA SER A 165 7.70 23.70 -0.24
C SER A 165 7.61 22.58 -1.28
N LEU A 166 6.55 21.77 -1.25
CA LEU A 166 6.30 20.73 -2.25
C LEU A 166 5.97 21.32 -3.62
N SER A 167 5.15 22.37 -3.68
CA SER A 167 4.84 23.05 -4.95
C SER A 167 6.12 23.58 -5.59
N ARG A 168 6.95 24.25 -4.78
CA ARG A 168 8.28 24.72 -5.18
C ARG A 168 9.21 23.59 -5.64
N LEU A 169 9.19 22.43 -4.97
CA LEU A 169 9.96 21.25 -5.37
C LEU A 169 9.60 20.78 -6.79
N PHE A 170 8.30 20.73 -7.15
CA PHE A 170 7.86 20.35 -8.49
C PHE A 170 8.28 21.38 -9.55
N GLU A 171 8.19 22.68 -9.25
CA GLU A 171 8.67 23.75 -10.13
C GLU A 171 10.17 23.62 -10.41
N VAL A 172 10.99 23.48 -9.37
CA VAL A 172 12.45 23.36 -9.51
C VAL A 172 12.81 22.13 -10.36
N ARG A 173 12.16 20.99 -10.12
CA ARG A 173 12.34 19.80 -10.94
C ARG A 173 11.94 20.05 -12.39
N HIS A 174 10.85 20.76 -12.65
CA HIS A 174 10.40 21.07 -14.02
C HIS A 174 11.48 21.85 -14.77
N VAL A 175 11.96 22.95 -14.21
CA VAL A 175 13.00 23.79 -14.82
C VAL A 175 14.28 23.00 -15.07
N LEU A 176 14.79 22.29 -14.07
CA LEU A 176 16.05 21.53 -14.18
C LEU A 176 16.00 20.44 -15.26
N THR A 177 14.84 19.80 -15.44
CA THR A 177 14.71 18.64 -16.35
C THR A 177 14.24 19.00 -17.75
N HIS A 178 13.55 20.14 -17.91
CA HIS A 178 12.87 20.47 -19.16
C HIS A 178 13.27 21.82 -19.78
N GLU A 179 13.91 22.72 -19.04
CA GLU A 179 14.20 24.09 -19.53
C GLU A 179 15.68 24.39 -19.78
N LEU A 180 16.61 23.51 -19.37
CA LEU A 180 18.06 23.69 -19.53
C LEU A 180 18.53 25.09 -19.09
N PRO A 181 18.35 25.45 -17.81
CA PRO A 181 18.56 26.79 -17.31
C PRO A 181 20.04 27.21 -17.43
N SER A 182 20.28 28.46 -17.81
CA SER A 182 21.64 29.03 -17.87
C SER A 182 22.13 29.62 -16.54
N SER A 183 21.27 29.64 -15.52
CA SER A 183 21.52 30.18 -14.18
C SER A 183 20.99 29.22 -13.12
N PRO A 184 21.49 29.30 -11.88
CA PRO A 184 20.97 28.48 -10.78
C PRO A 184 19.45 28.63 -10.62
N VAL A 185 18.75 27.50 -10.47
CA VAL A 185 17.28 27.45 -10.38
C VAL A 185 16.77 27.67 -8.95
N PHE A 186 17.58 27.30 -7.97
CA PHE A 186 17.23 27.35 -6.55
C PHE A 186 18.48 27.54 -5.69
N ASP A 187 18.29 28.01 -4.46
CA ASP A 187 19.38 28.15 -3.49
C ASP A 187 19.71 26.76 -2.91
N PRO A 188 20.97 26.29 -2.94
CA PRO A 188 21.35 25.05 -2.27
C PRO A 188 20.92 24.95 -0.80
N ALA A 189 20.78 26.07 -0.08
CA ALA A 189 20.25 26.10 1.27
C ALA A 189 18.76 25.70 1.37
N GLU A 190 17.99 25.92 0.30
CA GLU A 190 16.58 25.52 0.19
C GLU A 190 16.41 23.99 0.15
N ALA A 191 17.43 23.24 -0.31
CA ALA A 191 17.38 21.77 -0.42
C ALA A 191 16.97 21.07 0.88
N PHE A 192 17.40 21.61 2.03
CA PHE A 192 17.06 21.09 3.34
C PHE A 192 15.55 21.15 3.58
N GLN A 193 14.94 22.30 3.32
CA GLN A 193 13.50 22.53 3.48
C GLN A 193 12.68 21.65 2.51
N LEU A 194 13.09 21.56 1.24
CA LEU A 194 12.41 20.71 0.25
C LEU A 194 12.43 19.24 0.67
N THR A 195 13.56 18.77 1.21
CA THR A 195 13.72 17.39 1.68
C THR A 195 12.85 17.12 2.91
N ALA A 196 12.84 18.04 3.88
CA ALA A 196 12.00 17.93 5.07
C ALA A 196 10.51 17.89 4.72
N ALA A 197 10.06 18.73 3.78
CA ALA A 197 8.67 18.73 3.32
C ALA A 197 8.28 17.42 2.62
N ALA A 198 9.14 16.88 1.75
CA ALA A 198 8.92 15.59 1.10
C ALA A 198 8.84 14.43 2.12
N ARG A 199 9.71 14.45 3.13
CA ARG A 199 9.72 13.49 4.24
C ARG A 199 8.40 13.53 5.01
N ALA A 200 8.02 14.71 5.50
CA ALA A 200 6.79 14.91 6.28
C ALA A 200 5.55 14.51 5.48
N PHE A 201 5.49 14.84 4.19
CA PHE A 201 4.39 14.45 3.31
C PHE A 201 4.28 12.92 3.18
N ILE A 202 5.39 12.23 2.91
CA ILE A 202 5.39 10.76 2.77
C ILE A 202 4.97 10.12 4.08
N GLU A 203 5.58 10.52 5.20
CA GLU A 203 5.30 9.93 6.52
C GLU A 203 3.83 10.15 6.92
N ALA A 204 3.32 11.38 6.80
CA ALA A 204 1.93 11.69 7.13
C ALA A 204 0.95 10.99 6.18
N THR A 205 1.21 10.98 4.87
CA THR A 205 0.37 10.26 3.90
C THR A 205 0.33 8.77 4.22
N ASP A 206 1.47 8.19 4.58
CA ASP A 206 1.55 6.79 4.97
C ASP A 206 0.61 6.52 6.16
N TRP A 207 0.70 7.31 7.23
CA TRP A 207 -0.20 7.13 8.38
C TRP A 207 -1.68 7.36 8.07
N VAL A 208 -2.01 8.32 7.22
CA VAL A 208 -3.40 8.50 6.74
C VAL A 208 -3.90 7.26 6.00
N VAL A 209 -3.05 6.62 5.20
CA VAL A 209 -3.38 5.37 4.48
C VAL A 209 -3.47 4.18 5.45
N VAL A 210 -2.61 4.10 6.46
CA VAL A 210 -2.73 3.07 7.53
C VAL A 210 -4.10 3.19 8.18
N GLU A 211 -4.46 4.37 8.65
CA GLU A 211 -5.74 4.62 9.31
C GLU A 211 -6.92 4.24 8.40
N ALA A 212 -6.83 4.61 7.12
CA ALA A 212 -7.87 4.35 6.13
C ALA A 212 -8.10 2.85 5.81
N LEU A 213 -7.06 2.02 5.92
CA LEU A 213 -7.12 0.59 5.57
C LEU A 213 -7.18 -0.34 6.78
N HIS A 214 -6.59 0.07 7.90
CA HIS A 214 -6.31 -0.79 9.04
C HIS A 214 -6.66 -0.15 10.39
N ASP A 215 -7.04 1.13 10.44
CA ASP A 215 -7.25 1.95 11.65
C ASP A 215 -5.98 2.11 12.51
N ALA A 216 -5.57 1.04 13.21
CA ALA A 216 -4.36 0.97 14.02
C ALA A 216 -3.53 -0.26 13.63
N ILE A 217 -2.21 -0.18 13.77
CA ILE A 217 -1.31 -1.31 13.50
C ILE A 217 -0.44 -1.65 14.71
N PRO A 218 -0.17 -2.95 14.96
CA PRO A 218 0.71 -3.36 16.03
C PRO A 218 2.18 -3.02 15.73
N ARG A 219 2.90 -2.50 16.73
CA ARG A 219 4.33 -2.19 16.62
C ARG A 219 5.22 -3.33 17.11
N THR A 220 4.78 -4.03 18.15
CA THR A 220 5.58 -5.08 18.80
C THR A 220 5.24 -6.47 18.27
N GLN A 221 6.20 -7.40 18.29
CA GLN A 221 5.96 -8.78 17.87
C GLN A 221 4.82 -9.44 18.65
N LEU A 222 4.68 -9.11 19.94
CA LEU A 222 3.59 -9.61 20.76
C LEU A 222 2.24 -9.15 20.23
N SER A 223 2.06 -7.84 20.02
CA SER A 223 0.82 -7.30 19.46
C SER A 223 0.55 -7.78 18.04
N MET A 224 1.61 -7.97 17.23
CA MET A 224 1.49 -8.56 15.88
C MET A 224 0.97 -9.99 15.95
N ASN A 225 1.49 -10.81 16.86
CA ASN A 225 1.00 -12.18 17.08
C ASN A 225 -0.47 -12.18 17.53
N ILE A 226 -0.83 -11.30 18.47
CA ILE A 226 -2.22 -11.18 18.95
C ILE A 226 -3.16 -10.75 17.82
N SER A 227 -2.79 -9.72 17.05
CA SER A 227 -3.62 -9.22 15.95
C SER A 227 -3.81 -10.25 14.84
N ALA A 228 -2.78 -11.04 14.53
CA ALA A 228 -2.88 -12.13 13.56
C ALA A 228 -3.81 -13.25 14.06
N ASP A 229 -3.74 -13.61 15.34
CA ASP A 229 -4.63 -14.60 15.97
C ASP A 229 -6.09 -14.12 16.00
N ASP A 230 -6.34 -12.87 16.39
CA ASP A 230 -7.69 -12.30 16.43
C ASP A 230 -8.34 -12.28 15.03
N ARG A 231 -7.56 -11.93 13.99
CA ARG A 231 -8.02 -11.98 12.60
C ARG A 231 -8.37 -13.41 12.18
N LEU A 232 -7.48 -14.36 12.46
CA LEU A 232 -7.69 -15.77 12.14
C LEU A 232 -8.98 -16.28 12.79
N ARG A 233 -9.20 -15.98 14.08
CA ARG A 233 -10.45 -16.37 14.79
C ARG A 233 -11.70 -15.79 14.13
N GLY A 234 -11.63 -14.55 13.65
CA GLY A 234 -12.72 -13.92 12.91
C GLY A 234 -13.06 -14.67 11.63
N ASP A 235 -12.04 -15.02 10.84
CA ASP A 235 -12.22 -15.73 9.57
C ASP A 235 -12.61 -17.21 9.81
N GLU A 236 -12.13 -17.86 10.87
CA GLU A 236 -12.60 -19.18 11.32
C GLU A 236 -14.08 -19.20 11.71
N ALA A 237 -14.53 -18.18 12.45
CA ALA A 237 -15.94 -18.01 12.79
C ALA A 237 -16.78 -17.84 11.51
N ARG A 238 -16.31 -17.02 10.56
CA ARG A 238 -16.98 -16.83 9.27
C ARG A 238 -17.05 -18.10 8.44
N LEU A 239 -15.96 -18.86 8.38
CA LEU A 239 -15.90 -20.16 7.71
C LEU A 239 -16.92 -21.13 8.32
N THR A 240 -17.00 -21.17 9.64
CA THR A 240 -17.96 -22.01 10.37
C THR A 240 -19.41 -21.65 10.05
N GLU A 241 -19.75 -20.37 10.04
CA GLU A 241 -21.07 -19.89 9.61
C GLU A 241 -21.40 -20.35 8.19
N LEU A 242 -20.47 -20.13 7.24
CA LEU A 242 -20.70 -20.46 5.84
C LEU A 242 -20.81 -21.98 5.61
N LEU A 243 -20.04 -22.79 6.34
CA LEU A 243 -20.19 -24.25 6.33
C LEU A 243 -21.59 -24.68 6.78
N ASN A 244 -22.14 -24.04 7.81
CA ASN A 244 -23.51 -24.32 8.26
C ASN A 244 -24.55 -23.92 7.20
N GLU A 245 -24.35 -22.79 6.52
CA GLU A 245 -25.20 -22.36 5.41
C GLU A 245 -25.16 -23.35 4.24
N VAL A 246 -23.96 -23.81 3.83
CA VAL A 246 -23.80 -24.78 2.76
C VAL A 246 -24.39 -26.14 3.14
N ALA A 247 -24.20 -26.60 4.38
CA ALA A 247 -24.78 -27.84 4.89
C ALA A 247 -26.32 -27.83 4.93
N ALA A 248 -26.92 -26.64 4.95
CA ALA A 248 -28.37 -26.45 4.94
C ALA A 248 -28.98 -26.47 3.53
N LEU A 249 -28.16 -26.42 2.46
CA LEU A 249 -28.67 -26.49 1.08
C LEU A 249 -29.32 -27.84 0.79
N GLU A 250 -30.38 -27.81 0.00
CA GLU A 250 -31.09 -29.02 -0.43
C GLU A 250 -30.19 -29.88 -1.34
N GLY A 251 -30.16 -31.19 -1.10
CA GLY A 251 -29.37 -32.14 -1.88
C GLY A 251 -27.88 -32.23 -1.51
N ILE A 252 -27.36 -31.38 -0.61
CA ILE A 252 -25.99 -31.52 -0.08
C ILE A 252 -25.90 -32.76 0.82
N ASP A 253 -24.92 -33.62 0.55
CA ASP A 253 -24.49 -34.66 1.48
C ASP A 253 -23.66 -34.04 2.62
N ARG A 254 -24.29 -33.94 3.80
CA ARG A 254 -23.70 -33.32 4.99
C ARG A 254 -22.53 -34.12 5.55
N ASP A 255 -22.58 -35.45 5.44
CA ASP A 255 -21.52 -36.31 5.97
C ASP A 255 -20.29 -36.22 5.07
N ALA A 256 -20.49 -36.19 3.75
CA ALA A 256 -19.42 -35.94 2.79
C ALA A 256 -18.79 -34.54 2.97
N LEU A 257 -19.59 -33.50 3.15
CA LEU A 257 -19.10 -32.14 3.40
C LEU A 257 -18.27 -32.08 4.69
N ARG A 258 -18.74 -32.70 5.78
CA ARG A 258 -18.01 -32.75 7.05
C ARG A 258 -16.70 -33.52 6.91
N ALA A 259 -16.72 -34.68 6.26
CA ALA A 259 -15.52 -35.48 6.04
C ALA A 259 -14.47 -34.71 5.21
N LEU A 260 -14.89 -34.02 4.14
CA LEU A 260 -14.02 -33.15 3.35
C LEU A 260 -13.42 -32.03 4.20
N GLN A 261 -14.25 -31.38 5.02
CA GLN A 261 -13.81 -30.28 5.87
C GLN A 261 -12.76 -30.72 6.92
N THR A 262 -12.96 -31.87 7.57
CA THR A 262 -11.99 -32.44 8.52
C THR A 262 -10.63 -32.72 7.87
N VAL A 263 -10.61 -33.26 6.64
CA VAL A 263 -9.35 -33.50 5.92
C VAL A 263 -8.68 -32.19 5.53
N TRP A 264 -9.48 -31.20 5.10
CA TRP A 264 -8.98 -29.88 4.74
C TRP A 264 -8.38 -29.12 5.94
N GLU A 265 -9.00 -29.20 7.12
CA GLU A 265 -8.48 -28.58 8.35
C GLU A 265 -7.10 -29.12 8.70
N LYS A 266 -6.95 -30.45 8.67
CA LYS A 266 -5.65 -31.09 8.91
C LYS A 266 -4.61 -30.66 7.88
N TRP A 267 -4.95 -30.68 6.60
CA TRP A 267 -4.02 -30.26 5.55
C TRP A 267 -3.58 -28.79 5.71
N SER A 268 -4.53 -27.91 6.03
CA SER A 268 -4.24 -26.48 6.19
C SER A 268 -3.39 -26.17 7.43
N ASP A 269 -3.55 -26.93 8.53
CA ASP A 269 -2.65 -26.84 9.68
C ASP A 269 -1.22 -27.26 9.33
N GLU A 270 -1.06 -28.39 8.60
CA GLU A 270 0.26 -28.87 8.19
C GLU A 270 0.93 -27.92 7.19
N GLN A 271 0.16 -27.31 6.29
CA GLN A 271 0.64 -26.26 5.39
C GLN A 271 1.11 -25.02 6.17
N ALA A 272 0.32 -24.54 7.12
CA ALA A 272 0.71 -23.42 7.99
C ALA A 272 1.97 -23.73 8.81
N ASN A 273 2.10 -24.96 9.34
CA ASN A 273 3.31 -25.42 10.02
C ASN A 273 4.52 -25.40 9.10
N LEU A 274 4.38 -25.89 7.86
CA LEU A 274 5.46 -25.91 6.86
C LEU A 274 5.95 -24.49 6.55
N VAL A 275 5.05 -23.54 6.35
CA VAL A 275 5.41 -22.14 6.07
C VAL A 275 6.08 -21.51 7.29
N ALA A 276 5.51 -21.70 8.48
CA ALA A 276 6.04 -21.16 9.74
C ALA A 276 7.39 -21.76 10.16
N ALA A 277 7.74 -22.96 9.67
CA ALA A 277 9.03 -23.60 9.95
C ALA A 277 10.24 -22.76 9.52
N GLN A 278 10.09 -21.82 8.60
CA GLN A 278 11.14 -20.87 8.20
C GLN A 278 11.62 -19.97 9.36
N VAL A 279 10.78 -19.80 10.38
CA VAL A 279 11.05 -19.00 11.58
C VAL A 279 10.91 -19.81 12.86
N GLU A 280 11.12 -21.13 12.76
CA GLU A 280 10.99 -22.08 13.87
C GLU A 280 11.83 -21.66 15.09
N GLY A 281 11.21 -21.74 16.29
CA GLY A 281 11.82 -21.32 17.55
C GLY A 281 11.91 -19.79 17.75
N GLY A 282 11.52 -19.00 16.75
CA GLY A 282 11.47 -17.54 16.81
C GLY A 282 10.12 -17.00 17.31
N SER A 283 10.11 -15.76 17.79
CA SER A 283 8.90 -15.06 18.25
C SER A 283 7.91 -14.72 17.12
N MET A 284 8.33 -14.82 15.85
CA MET A 284 7.49 -14.63 14.67
C MET A 284 6.68 -15.87 14.28
N TYR A 285 7.04 -17.06 14.78
CA TYR A 285 6.40 -18.32 14.42
C TYR A 285 4.86 -18.27 14.49
N PRO A 286 4.23 -17.89 15.62
CA PRO A 286 2.76 -17.89 15.72
C PRO A 286 2.09 -16.93 14.73
N MET A 287 2.69 -15.77 14.45
CA MET A 287 2.16 -14.84 13.46
C MET A 287 2.25 -15.41 12.05
N VAL A 288 3.39 -15.96 11.65
CA VAL A 288 3.56 -16.56 10.30
C VAL A 288 2.60 -17.72 10.10
N TRP A 289 2.43 -18.56 11.13
CA TRP A 289 1.45 -19.65 11.12
C TRP A 289 0.01 -19.13 10.94
N ALA A 290 -0.39 -18.13 11.74
CA ALA A 290 -1.74 -17.59 11.71
C ALA A 290 -2.05 -16.91 10.36
N LEU A 291 -1.08 -16.18 9.78
CA LEU A 291 -1.24 -15.53 8.48
C LEU A 291 -1.44 -16.52 7.32
N GLU A 292 -0.67 -17.62 7.29
CA GLU A 292 -0.85 -18.67 6.28
C GLU A 292 -2.21 -19.36 6.47
N LYS A 293 -2.57 -19.68 7.70
CA LYS A 293 -3.86 -20.31 8.02
C LYS A 293 -5.05 -19.43 7.60
N ASP A 294 -4.96 -18.13 7.89
CA ASP A 294 -5.95 -17.11 7.49
C ASP A 294 -6.14 -17.07 5.97
N ALA A 295 -5.04 -17.04 5.21
CA ALA A 295 -5.09 -17.06 3.75
C ALA A 295 -5.80 -18.32 3.20
N LEU A 296 -5.47 -19.50 3.73
CA LEU A 296 -6.11 -20.75 3.35
C LEU A 296 -7.61 -20.76 3.69
N ILE A 297 -8.00 -20.21 4.84
CA ILE A 297 -9.41 -20.08 5.23
C ILE A 297 -10.18 -19.21 4.24
N ARG A 298 -9.60 -18.09 3.80
CA ARG A 298 -10.24 -17.21 2.80
C ARG A 298 -10.45 -17.92 1.46
N GLU A 299 -9.45 -18.67 0.99
CA GLU A 299 -9.61 -19.50 -0.21
C GLU A 299 -10.71 -20.55 -0.05
N ARG A 300 -10.83 -21.13 1.15
CA ARG A 300 -11.88 -22.09 1.46
C ARG A 300 -13.26 -21.44 1.52
N ILE A 301 -13.36 -20.25 2.09
CA ILE A 301 -14.59 -19.42 2.06
C ILE A 301 -15.02 -19.20 0.60
N ASP A 302 -14.11 -18.80 -0.29
CA ASP A 302 -14.43 -18.58 -1.72
C ASP A 302 -14.91 -19.87 -2.42
N GLN A 303 -14.35 -21.03 -2.06
CA GLN A 303 -14.85 -22.32 -2.55
C GLN A 303 -16.29 -22.58 -2.08
N LEU A 304 -16.58 -22.33 -0.80
CA LEU A 304 -17.91 -22.52 -0.23
C LEU A 304 -18.95 -21.52 -0.76
N VAL A 305 -18.56 -20.26 -0.99
CA VAL A 305 -19.41 -19.24 -1.63
C VAL A 305 -19.80 -19.69 -3.04
N ARG A 306 -18.85 -20.23 -3.81
CA ARG A 306 -19.15 -20.80 -5.13
C ARG A 306 -20.12 -21.96 -5.05
N ILE A 307 -19.90 -22.91 -4.14
CA ILE A 307 -20.86 -24.00 -3.90
C ILE A 307 -22.23 -23.40 -3.61
N LYS A 308 -22.35 -22.48 -2.66
CA LYS A 308 -23.63 -21.85 -2.31
C LYS A 308 -24.33 -21.15 -3.47
N THR A 309 -23.57 -20.52 -4.36
CA THR A 309 -24.12 -19.73 -5.48
C THR A 309 -24.51 -20.62 -6.65
N ASP A 310 -23.71 -21.64 -6.95
CA ASP A 310 -23.84 -22.47 -8.15
C ASP A 310 -24.55 -23.80 -7.87
N TRP A 311 -24.92 -24.08 -6.61
CA TRP A 311 -25.60 -25.33 -6.25
C TRP A 311 -26.99 -25.39 -6.88
N MET A 312 -27.12 -26.29 -7.86
CA MET A 312 -28.40 -26.57 -8.50
C MET A 312 -29.07 -27.74 -7.81
N VAL A 313 -30.34 -27.56 -7.42
CA VAL A 313 -31.22 -28.66 -7.02
C VAL A 313 -31.62 -29.39 -8.32
N VAL A 314 -31.20 -30.65 -8.46
CA VAL A 314 -31.66 -31.55 -9.53
C VAL A 314 -32.84 -32.37 -9.03
#